data_AF-A0A3M8QVG6-F1
#
_entry.id   AF-A0A3M8QVG6-F1
#
_cell.length_a   1.000
_cell.length_b   1.000
_cell.length_c   1.000
_cell.angle_alpha   90.00
_cell.angle_beta   90.00
_cell.angle_gamma   90.00
#
_symmetry.space_group_name_H-M   'P 1'
#
loop_
_entity.id
_entity.type
_entity.pdbx_description
1 polymer ?
#
loop_
_entity_poly.entity_id
_entity_poly.type
_entity_poly.pdbx_seq_one_letter_code
_entity_poly.pdbx_strand_id
1 'polypeptide(L)'
;MADDKHYTTQLGAGLGLVNETKTLLDLWSPGMSVNQLYQVALESGRLPSVAARRLRNIVVECFAPRYLVAGGGPAAHLKRLFATIPTADLAQLMLIYTSRANPILGDFVRQVYWARYTSGYGQITNDDARAFVERSIDDGKTSKRWAEKTVKNVAGYLTGCCTDYGLLERGHKSVRKFIPFRISPLVAAYLAYELHLGGIGDNAQLTHEDWQLFGLAREDVLEEIKRLSLKGLLIVQAAGDVIRISWKQQDMEALCDVLTQS
;
A
#
# COMPACT_ATOMS: atom_id res chain seq x y z
N MET A 1 1.69 17.04 -5.20
CA MET A 1 1.98 16.82 -6.62
C MET A 1 2.66 15.48 -6.70
N ALA A 2 2.00 14.46 -7.24
CA ALA A 2 2.65 13.19 -7.49
C ALA A 2 3.77 13.47 -8.50
N ASP A 3 5.01 13.25 -8.07
CA ASP A 3 6.17 13.24 -8.95
C ASP A 3 5.82 12.30 -10.13
N ASP A 4 5.84 12.83 -11.36
CA ASP A 4 5.34 12.19 -12.58
C ASP A 4 6.24 10.99 -12.96
N LYS A 5 6.16 9.96 -12.12
CA LYS A 5 6.98 8.77 -12.19
C LYS A 5 6.34 7.85 -13.20
N HIS A 6 6.99 7.78 -14.36
CA HIS A 6 6.74 6.75 -15.35
C HIS A 6 6.63 5.37 -14.70
N TYR A 7 5.65 4.61 -15.15
CA TYR A 7 5.45 3.23 -14.75
C TYR A 7 6.67 2.39 -15.12
N THR A 8 7.00 1.45 -14.23
CA THR A 8 8.09 0.51 -14.38
C THR A 8 7.59 -0.92 -14.23
N THR A 9 8.45 -1.89 -14.58
CA THR A 9 8.16 -3.32 -14.36
C THR A 9 8.55 -3.79 -12.96
N GLN A 10 8.91 -2.88 -12.04
CA GLN A 10 9.47 -3.21 -10.73
C GLN A 10 8.50 -4.01 -9.85
N LEU A 11 7.18 -3.83 -10.02
CA LEU A 11 6.17 -4.63 -9.31
C LEU A 11 6.39 -6.14 -9.47
N GLY A 12 6.85 -6.58 -10.66
CA GLY A 12 7.16 -7.98 -10.95
C GLY A 12 8.34 -8.54 -10.16
N ALA A 13 9.16 -7.69 -9.52
CA ALA A 13 10.23 -8.13 -8.65
C ALA A 13 9.71 -8.69 -7.32
N GLY A 14 8.47 -8.46 -6.91
CA GLY A 14 8.00 -8.92 -5.60
C GLY A 14 6.51 -9.17 -5.46
N LEU A 15 5.65 -8.45 -6.18
CA LEU A 15 4.22 -8.38 -5.83
C LEU A 15 4.06 -7.95 -4.36
N GLY A 16 3.22 -8.63 -3.57
CA GLY A 16 2.88 -8.23 -2.21
C GLY A 16 3.91 -8.58 -1.12
N LEU A 17 4.57 -9.75 -1.20
CA LEU A 17 5.60 -10.24 -0.27
C LEU A 17 5.26 -10.07 1.23
N VAL A 18 4.03 -10.33 1.66
CA VAL A 18 3.59 -10.01 3.03
C VAL A 18 4.44 -10.70 4.09
N ASN A 19 4.75 -11.99 3.91
CA ASN A 19 5.52 -12.76 4.89
C ASN A 19 7.01 -12.39 4.89
N GLU A 20 7.61 -12.26 3.71
CA GLU A 20 9.01 -11.84 3.57
C GLU A 20 9.21 -10.43 4.13
N THR A 21 8.24 -9.54 3.91
CA THR A 21 8.28 -8.19 4.48
C THR A 21 8.24 -8.22 6.00
N LYS A 22 7.40 -9.06 6.64
CA LYS A 22 7.43 -9.22 8.10
C LYS A 22 8.80 -9.68 8.60
N THR A 23 9.41 -10.67 7.94
CA THR A 23 10.76 -11.13 8.31
C THR A 23 11.79 -10.02 8.17
N LEU A 24 11.73 -9.22 7.10
CA LEU A 24 12.65 -8.11 6.88
C LEU A 24 12.42 -6.94 7.86
N LEU A 25 11.18 -6.63 8.23
CA LEU A 25 10.86 -5.65 9.28
C LEU A 25 11.47 -6.09 10.62
N ASP A 26 11.37 -7.37 10.96
CA ASP A 26 11.91 -7.91 12.21
C ASP A 26 13.45 -7.87 12.25
N LEU A 27 14.11 -8.05 11.12
CA LEU A 27 15.58 -7.98 11.02
C LEU A 27 16.12 -6.54 10.90
N TRP A 28 15.37 -5.65 10.27
CA TRP A 28 15.80 -4.27 10.04
C TRP A 28 15.88 -3.45 11.33
N SER A 29 16.86 -2.57 11.43
CA SER A 29 16.96 -1.56 12.49
C SER A 29 17.28 -0.19 11.90
N PRO A 30 16.89 0.92 12.57
CA PRO A 30 17.21 2.26 12.11
C PRO A 30 18.70 2.43 11.78
N GLY A 31 18.99 3.07 10.65
CA GLY A 31 20.36 3.27 10.15
C GLY A 31 20.93 2.10 9.34
N MET A 32 20.29 0.93 9.28
CA MET A 32 20.75 -0.16 8.41
C MET A 32 20.58 0.20 6.94
N SER A 33 21.67 0.09 6.18
CA SER A 33 21.65 0.18 4.72
C SER A 33 20.97 -1.03 4.07
N VAL A 34 20.55 -0.87 2.81
CA VAL A 34 19.98 -1.94 1.99
C VAL A 34 20.90 -3.16 1.90
N ASN A 35 22.21 -2.94 1.77
CA ASN A 35 23.20 -4.02 1.72
C ASN A 35 23.35 -4.72 3.08
N GLN A 36 23.35 -3.98 4.19
CA GLN A 36 23.41 -4.58 5.52
C GLN A 36 22.15 -5.42 5.80
N LEU A 37 20.95 -4.91 5.49
CA LEU A 37 19.71 -5.68 5.63
C LEU A 37 19.75 -6.97 4.80
N TYR A 38 20.27 -6.90 3.56
CA TYR A 38 20.45 -8.10 2.74
C TYR A 38 21.38 -9.13 3.40
N GLN A 39 22.54 -8.71 3.91
CA GLN A 39 23.48 -9.63 4.57
C GLN A 39 22.87 -10.24 5.83
N VAL A 40 22.28 -9.43 6.71
CA VAL A 40 21.61 -9.91 7.92
C VAL A 40 20.48 -10.89 7.58
N ALA A 41 19.69 -10.61 6.55
CA ALA A 41 18.64 -11.52 6.10
C ALA A 41 19.18 -12.84 5.55
N LEU A 42 20.28 -12.80 4.78
CA LEU A 42 20.94 -13.98 4.24
C LEU A 42 21.52 -14.85 5.37
N GLU A 43 22.25 -14.24 6.30
CA GLU A 43 22.90 -14.91 7.42
C GLU A 43 21.89 -15.46 8.44
N SER A 44 20.73 -14.81 8.59
CA SER A 44 19.69 -15.25 9.53
C SER A 44 19.10 -16.63 9.22
N GLY A 45 19.15 -17.08 7.95
CA GLY A 45 18.49 -18.32 7.50
C GLY A 45 16.96 -18.31 7.59
N ARG A 46 16.31 -17.17 7.90
CA ARG A 46 14.85 -17.07 8.14
C ARG A 46 13.99 -17.08 6.87
N LEU A 47 14.64 -17.06 5.69
CA LEU A 47 14.00 -17.12 4.38
C LEU A 47 14.55 -18.32 3.57
N PRO A 48 14.42 -19.56 4.08
CA PRO A 48 15.12 -20.72 3.52
C PRO A 48 14.64 -21.13 2.12
N SER A 49 13.42 -20.75 1.73
CA SER A 49 12.87 -20.98 0.39
C SER A 49 13.30 -19.94 -0.65
N VAL A 50 14.04 -18.91 -0.24
CA VAL A 50 14.42 -17.78 -1.09
C VAL A 50 15.91 -17.85 -1.41
N ALA A 51 16.26 -18.13 -2.67
CA ALA A 51 17.66 -18.13 -3.11
C ALA A 51 18.32 -16.75 -2.89
N ALA A 52 19.63 -16.73 -2.62
CA ALA A 52 20.38 -15.50 -2.28
C ALA A 52 20.19 -14.35 -3.30
N ARG A 53 20.17 -14.67 -4.60
CA ARG A 53 19.90 -13.69 -5.66
C ARG A 53 18.47 -13.13 -5.56
N ARG A 54 17.49 -13.98 -5.29
CA ARG A 54 16.09 -13.58 -5.14
C ARG A 54 15.91 -12.70 -3.90
N LEU A 55 16.55 -13.06 -2.78
CA LEU A 55 16.55 -12.26 -1.56
C LEU A 55 17.10 -10.86 -1.81
N ARG A 56 18.22 -10.75 -2.53
CA ARG A 56 18.77 -9.44 -2.92
C ARG A 56 17.76 -8.60 -3.70
N ASN A 57 17.07 -9.20 -4.68
CA ASN A 57 16.03 -8.51 -5.44
C ASN A 57 14.86 -8.07 -4.55
N ILE A 58 14.42 -8.91 -3.61
CA ILE A 58 13.36 -8.55 -2.66
C ILE A 58 13.79 -7.35 -1.82
N VAL A 59 15.01 -7.36 -1.28
CA VAL A 59 15.50 -6.27 -0.43
C VAL A 59 15.66 -4.97 -1.22
N VAL A 60 16.31 -5.03 -2.39
CA VAL A 60 16.65 -3.84 -3.21
C VAL A 60 15.46 -3.28 -3.97
N GLU A 61 14.66 -4.14 -4.62
CA GLU A 61 13.62 -3.72 -5.56
C GLU A 61 12.22 -3.66 -4.93
N CYS A 62 12.04 -4.24 -3.74
CA CYS A 62 10.72 -4.30 -3.09
C CYS A 62 10.74 -3.64 -1.73
N PHE A 63 11.51 -4.14 -0.78
CA PHE A 63 11.48 -3.67 0.60
C PHE A 63 12.00 -2.24 0.74
N ALA A 64 13.19 -1.96 0.20
CA ALA A 64 13.83 -0.65 0.31
C ALA A 64 12.97 0.50 -0.28
N PRO A 65 12.51 0.45 -1.54
CA PRO A 65 11.73 1.54 -2.13
C PRO A 65 10.35 1.73 -1.48
N ARG A 66 9.82 0.71 -0.78
CA ARG A 66 8.53 0.80 -0.08
C ARG A 66 8.66 1.34 1.34
N TYR A 67 9.67 0.90 2.09
CA TYR A 67 9.70 1.08 3.55
C TYR A 67 10.93 1.80 4.09
N LEU A 68 12.01 1.92 3.30
CA LEU A 68 13.22 2.65 3.71
C LEU A 68 13.23 4.11 3.23
N VAL A 69 12.09 4.61 2.74
CA VAL A 69 11.86 6.02 2.44
C VAL A 69 11.78 6.85 3.72
N ALA A 70 11.99 8.17 3.61
CA ALA A 70 11.94 9.10 4.75
C ALA A 70 12.77 8.62 5.96
N GLY A 71 13.99 8.15 5.71
CA GLY A 71 14.89 7.63 6.76
C GLY A 71 14.49 6.29 7.37
N GLY A 72 13.51 5.58 6.79
CA GLY A 72 13.01 4.30 7.31
C GLY A 72 11.83 4.42 8.27
N GLY A 73 11.17 5.59 8.32
CA GLY A 73 9.97 5.80 9.13
C GLY A 73 8.90 4.71 8.93
N PRO A 74 8.49 4.40 7.68
CA PRO A 74 7.53 3.32 7.43
C PRO A 74 7.97 1.96 7.98
N ALA A 75 9.23 1.58 7.78
CA ALA A 75 9.77 0.34 8.34
C ALA A 75 9.71 0.34 9.87
N ALA A 76 10.07 1.45 10.52
CA ALA A 76 10.00 1.59 11.98
C ALA A 76 8.56 1.45 12.50
N HIS A 77 7.60 2.15 11.88
CA HIS A 77 6.20 2.08 12.28
C HIS A 77 5.61 0.68 12.08
N LEU A 78 5.80 0.10 10.89
CA LEU A 78 5.28 -1.24 10.59
C LEU A 78 5.94 -2.30 11.48
N LYS A 79 7.23 -2.15 11.83
CA LYS A 79 7.91 -3.02 12.78
C LYS A 79 7.24 -3.01 14.17
N ARG A 80 6.84 -1.84 14.66
CA ARG A 80 6.11 -1.73 15.94
C ARG A 80 4.73 -2.39 15.88
N LEU A 81 4.04 -2.27 14.74
CA LEU A 81 2.66 -2.73 14.60
C LEU A 81 2.53 -4.23 14.30
N PHE A 82 3.38 -4.82 13.46
CA PHE A 82 3.10 -6.13 12.86
C PHE A 82 3.02 -7.29 13.87
N ALA A 83 3.60 -7.13 15.07
CA ALA A 83 3.56 -8.14 16.12
C ALA A 83 2.21 -8.22 16.83
N THR A 84 1.42 -7.14 16.82
CA THR A 84 0.17 -7.01 17.58
C THR A 84 -1.06 -6.93 16.69
N ILE A 85 -0.94 -6.31 15.51
CA ILE A 85 -2.10 -6.11 14.62
C ILE A 85 -2.40 -7.35 13.77
N PRO A 86 -3.67 -7.55 13.37
CA PRO A 86 -4.04 -8.57 12.40
C PRO A 86 -3.24 -8.46 11.10
N THR A 87 -2.90 -9.61 10.52
CA THR A 87 -2.16 -9.65 9.23
C THR A 87 -2.92 -8.95 8.10
N ALA A 88 -4.26 -8.95 8.16
CA ALA A 88 -5.09 -8.24 7.18
C ALA A 88 -4.89 -6.72 7.25
N ASP A 89 -4.80 -6.14 8.45
CA ASP A 89 -4.55 -4.71 8.64
C ASP A 89 -3.14 -4.34 8.18
N LEU A 90 -2.16 -5.16 8.52
CA LEU A 90 -0.80 -4.99 8.03
C LEU A 90 -0.73 -5.05 6.50
N ALA A 91 -1.47 -5.97 5.87
CA ALA A 91 -1.54 -6.08 4.41
C ALA A 91 -2.14 -4.82 3.76
N GLN A 92 -3.12 -4.17 4.41
CA GLN A 92 -3.65 -2.89 3.93
C GLN A 92 -2.61 -1.76 4.03
N LEU A 93 -1.82 -1.70 5.11
CA LEU A 93 -0.71 -0.73 5.20
C LEU A 93 0.35 -1.00 4.12
N MET A 94 0.70 -2.27 3.89
CA MET A 94 1.63 -2.66 2.84
C MET A 94 1.11 -2.34 1.43
N LEU A 95 -0.21 -2.40 1.20
CA LEU A 95 -0.85 -1.98 -0.06
C LEU A 95 -0.60 -0.49 -0.34
N ILE A 96 -0.74 0.37 0.68
CA ILE A 96 -0.50 1.82 0.56
C ILE A 96 0.95 2.05 0.10
N TYR A 97 1.93 1.55 0.85
CA TYR A 97 3.35 1.75 0.53
C TYR A 97 3.76 1.10 -0.81
N THR A 98 3.17 -0.04 -1.16
CA THR A 98 3.44 -0.68 -2.45
C THR A 98 2.88 0.14 -3.61
N SER A 99 1.70 0.73 -3.44
CA SER A 99 1.07 1.60 -4.45
C SER A 99 1.82 2.91 -4.63
N ARG A 100 2.32 3.50 -3.54
CA ARG A 100 3.19 4.70 -3.59
C ARG A 100 4.53 4.42 -4.27
N ALA A 101 5.12 3.25 -4.03
CA ALA A 101 6.36 2.83 -4.69
C ALA A 101 6.15 2.38 -6.16
N ASN A 102 4.94 1.93 -6.50
CA ASN A 102 4.58 1.42 -7.83
C ASN A 102 3.28 2.10 -8.31
N PRO A 103 3.34 3.31 -8.89
CA PRO A 103 2.17 4.09 -9.28
C PRO A 103 1.18 3.31 -10.17
N ILE A 104 1.68 2.42 -11.03
CA ILE A 104 0.85 1.55 -11.87
C ILE A 104 -0.12 0.67 -11.08
N LEU A 105 0.27 0.20 -9.89
CA LEU A 105 -0.61 -0.56 -8.99
C LEU A 105 -1.68 0.35 -8.40
N GLY A 106 -1.27 1.51 -7.88
CA GLY A 106 -2.20 2.48 -7.29
C GLY A 106 -3.25 2.94 -8.31
N ASP A 107 -2.83 3.28 -9.51
CA ASP A 107 -3.73 3.67 -10.61
C ASP A 107 -4.64 2.53 -11.04
N PHE A 108 -4.13 1.30 -11.16
CA PHE A 108 -4.96 0.14 -11.47
C PHE A 108 -6.05 -0.08 -10.41
N VAL A 109 -5.70 0.01 -9.12
CA VAL A 109 -6.67 -0.15 -8.03
C VAL A 109 -7.74 0.94 -8.10
N ARG A 110 -7.33 2.20 -8.23
CA ARG A 110 -8.24 3.35 -8.26
C ARG A 110 -9.15 3.39 -9.49
N GLN A 111 -8.60 3.10 -10.67
CA GLN A 111 -9.29 3.34 -11.94
C GLN A 111 -10.00 2.09 -12.48
N VAL A 112 -9.51 0.89 -12.17
CA VAL A 112 -10.03 -0.35 -12.76
C VAL A 112 -10.68 -1.24 -11.71
N TYR A 113 -9.98 -1.55 -10.61
CA TYR A 113 -10.50 -2.44 -9.59
C TYR A 113 -11.80 -1.89 -8.99
N TRP A 114 -11.78 -0.67 -8.49
CA TRP A 114 -12.97 -0.06 -7.86
C TRP A 114 -14.09 0.16 -8.87
N ALA A 115 -13.79 0.63 -10.08
CA ALA A 115 -14.79 0.80 -11.12
C ALA A 115 -15.52 -0.51 -11.46
N ARG A 116 -14.80 -1.63 -11.56
CA ARG A 116 -15.41 -2.96 -11.78
C ARG A 116 -16.21 -3.41 -10.55
N TYR A 117 -15.64 -3.26 -9.34
CA TYR A 117 -16.30 -3.70 -8.10
C TYR A 117 -17.62 -2.95 -7.85
N THR A 118 -17.61 -1.62 -7.94
CA THR A 118 -18.78 -0.77 -7.66
C THR A 118 -19.86 -0.87 -8.74
N SER A 119 -19.48 -1.21 -9.97
CA SER A 119 -20.42 -1.53 -11.06
C SER A 119 -21.10 -2.90 -10.90
N GLY A 120 -20.86 -3.62 -9.79
CA GLY A 120 -21.52 -4.88 -9.48
C GLY A 120 -20.93 -6.11 -10.17
N TYR A 121 -19.77 -6.00 -10.81
CA TYR A 121 -19.11 -7.18 -11.37
C TYR A 121 -18.65 -8.11 -10.23
N GLY A 122 -18.83 -9.43 -10.40
CA GLY A 122 -18.37 -10.43 -9.43
C GLY A 122 -16.90 -10.81 -9.55
N GLN A 123 -16.21 -10.35 -10.61
CA GLN A 123 -14.83 -10.74 -10.92
C GLN A 123 -14.09 -9.69 -11.75
N ILE A 124 -12.76 -9.77 -11.73
CA ILE A 124 -11.83 -9.04 -12.58
C ILE A 124 -10.89 -10.03 -13.30
N THR A 125 -10.48 -9.69 -14.51
CA THR A 125 -9.64 -10.54 -15.36
C THR A 125 -8.26 -9.92 -15.60
N ASN A 126 -7.30 -10.74 -16.01
CA ASN A 126 -6.01 -10.25 -16.50
C ASN A 126 -6.15 -9.45 -17.79
N ASP A 127 -7.22 -9.63 -18.56
CA ASP A 127 -7.47 -8.84 -19.77
C ASP A 127 -7.93 -7.42 -19.42
N ASP A 128 -8.64 -7.23 -18.30
CA ASP A 128 -8.94 -5.89 -17.77
C ASP A 128 -7.66 -5.14 -17.40
N ALA A 129 -6.76 -5.84 -16.71
CA ALA A 129 -5.45 -5.30 -16.34
C ALA A 129 -4.59 -5.05 -17.58
N ARG A 130 -4.62 -5.94 -18.58
CA ARG A 130 -3.91 -5.77 -19.86
C ARG A 130 -4.40 -4.52 -20.59
N ALA A 131 -5.71 -4.34 -20.74
CA ALA A 131 -6.29 -3.18 -21.40
C ALA A 131 -5.90 -1.87 -20.68
N PHE A 132 -5.83 -1.88 -19.35
CA PHE A 132 -5.32 -0.75 -18.58
C PHE A 132 -3.85 -0.46 -18.84
N VAL A 133 -2.99 -1.49 -18.88
CA VAL A 133 -1.56 -1.33 -19.17
C VAL A 133 -1.34 -0.80 -20.59
N GLU A 134 -2.05 -1.34 -21.58
CA GLU A 134 -1.97 -0.90 -22.98
C GLU A 134 -2.39 0.58 -23.11
N ARG A 135 -3.54 0.97 -22.54
CA ARG A 135 -3.95 2.38 -22.51
C ARG A 135 -2.93 3.27 -21.82
N SER A 136 -2.38 2.84 -20.69
CA SER A 136 -1.38 3.63 -19.96
C SER A 136 -0.08 3.84 -20.77
N ILE A 137 0.30 2.88 -21.61
CA ILE A 137 1.43 3.01 -22.53
C ILE A 137 1.10 4.03 -23.62
N ASP A 138 -0.11 3.96 -24.19
CA ASP A 138 -0.57 4.90 -25.23
C ASP A 138 -0.74 6.33 -24.68
N ASP A 139 -1.09 6.47 -23.39
CA ASP A 139 -1.15 7.74 -22.63
C ASP A 139 0.25 8.28 -22.24
N GLY A 140 1.33 7.58 -22.61
CA GLY A 140 2.70 8.02 -22.33
C GLY A 140 3.17 7.81 -20.89
N LYS A 141 2.45 7.03 -20.06
CA LYS A 141 2.84 6.77 -18.67
C LYS A 141 4.04 5.85 -18.53
N THR A 142 4.62 5.31 -19.61
CA THR A 142 5.85 4.52 -19.59
C THR A 142 6.96 5.23 -20.36
N SER A 143 8.20 5.15 -19.86
CA SER A 143 9.35 5.80 -20.53
C SER A 143 9.68 5.21 -21.91
N LYS A 144 9.25 3.96 -22.14
CA LYS A 144 9.37 3.24 -23.41
C LYS A 144 8.13 2.38 -23.62
N ARG A 145 7.80 2.10 -24.87
CA ARG A 145 6.79 1.10 -25.21
C ARG A 145 7.26 -0.28 -24.74
N TRP A 146 6.39 -1.03 -24.06
CA TRP A 146 6.69 -2.38 -23.62
C TRP A 146 6.32 -3.41 -24.68
N ALA A 147 7.10 -4.50 -24.75
CA ALA A 147 6.75 -5.66 -25.58
C ALA A 147 5.51 -6.37 -25.03
N GLU A 148 4.76 -7.07 -25.89
CA GLU A 148 3.52 -7.77 -25.52
C GLU A 148 3.70 -8.71 -24.32
N LYS A 149 4.81 -9.46 -24.28
CA LYS A 149 5.14 -10.34 -23.15
C LYS A 149 5.25 -9.57 -21.84
N THR A 150 5.85 -8.38 -21.86
CA THR A 150 5.99 -7.51 -20.68
C THR A 150 4.63 -6.99 -20.23
N VAL A 151 3.79 -6.54 -21.17
CA VAL A 151 2.41 -6.12 -20.89
C VAL A 151 1.62 -7.24 -20.21
N LYS A 152 1.65 -8.45 -20.77
CA LYS A 152 0.98 -9.63 -20.21
C LYS A 152 1.48 -9.96 -18.79
N ASN A 153 2.79 -9.89 -18.57
CA ASN A 153 3.37 -10.14 -17.26
C ASN A 153 2.92 -9.09 -16.23
N VAL A 154 2.99 -7.81 -16.58
CA VAL A 154 2.57 -6.70 -15.71
C VAL A 154 1.09 -6.80 -15.37
N ALA A 155 0.24 -7.13 -16.34
CA ALA A 155 -1.19 -7.36 -16.11
C ALA A 155 -1.43 -8.47 -15.05
N GLY A 156 -0.70 -9.59 -15.16
CA GLY A 156 -0.76 -10.66 -14.17
C GLY A 156 -0.19 -10.24 -12.80
N TYR A 157 0.81 -9.38 -12.77
CA TYR A 157 1.37 -8.84 -11.53
C TYR A 157 0.39 -7.92 -10.80
N LEU A 158 -0.38 -7.10 -11.53
CA LEU A 158 -1.40 -6.24 -10.95
C LEU A 158 -2.47 -7.05 -10.21
N THR A 159 -3.07 -8.03 -10.89
CA THR A 159 -4.11 -8.88 -10.27
C THR A 159 -3.54 -9.79 -9.18
N GLY A 160 -2.30 -10.28 -9.35
CA GLY A 160 -1.58 -11.05 -8.33
C GLY A 160 -1.34 -10.23 -7.06
N CYS A 161 -0.92 -8.97 -7.18
CA CYS A 161 -0.69 -8.10 -6.04
C CYS A 161 -2.00 -7.76 -5.31
N CYS A 162 -3.11 -7.56 -6.02
CA CYS A 162 -4.43 -7.42 -5.41
C CYS A 162 -4.84 -8.67 -4.62
N THR A 163 -4.46 -9.87 -5.08
CA THR A 163 -4.67 -11.11 -4.32
C THR A 163 -3.81 -11.16 -3.06
N ASP A 164 -2.53 -10.78 -3.14
CA ASP A 164 -1.62 -10.79 -1.98
C ASP A 164 -2.13 -9.88 -0.84
N TYR A 165 -2.77 -8.76 -1.18
CA TYR A 165 -3.35 -7.81 -0.23
C TYR A 165 -4.81 -8.05 0.13
N GLY A 166 -5.42 -9.14 -0.36
CA GLY A 166 -6.75 -9.57 0.05
C GLY A 166 -7.92 -8.88 -0.64
N LEU A 167 -7.69 -8.17 -1.75
CA LEU A 167 -8.74 -7.58 -2.58
C LEU A 167 -9.43 -8.64 -3.47
N LEU A 168 -8.68 -9.68 -3.86
CA LEU A 168 -9.13 -10.71 -4.79
C LEU A 168 -8.91 -12.12 -4.24
N GLU A 169 -9.70 -13.07 -4.71
CA GLU A 169 -9.56 -14.47 -4.31
C GLU A 169 -8.14 -15.03 -4.57
N ARG A 170 -7.72 -15.95 -3.70
CA ARG A 170 -6.42 -16.61 -3.79
C ARG A 170 -6.35 -17.62 -4.94
N GLY A 171 -5.12 -17.95 -5.33
CA GLY A 171 -4.80 -18.94 -6.36
C GLY A 171 -4.16 -18.32 -7.61
N HIS A 172 -3.62 -19.13 -8.50
CA HIS A 172 -3.08 -18.65 -9.78
C HIS A 172 -4.18 -18.70 -10.84
N LYS A 173 -4.87 -17.57 -11.05
CA LYS A 173 -6.02 -17.47 -11.95
C LYS A 173 -5.90 -16.24 -12.84
N SER A 174 -6.35 -16.35 -14.10
CA SER A 174 -6.54 -15.22 -15.02
C SER A 174 -7.86 -14.48 -14.80
N VAL A 175 -8.78 -15.07 -14.04
CA VAL A 175 -10.07 -14.51 -13.63
C VAL A 175 -10.21 -14.70 -12.13
N ARG A 176 -10.45 -13.61 -11.41
CA ARG A 176 -10.48 -13.63 -9.94
C ARG A 176 -11.76 -12.98 -9.43
N LYS A 177 -12.45 -13.66 -8.53
CA LYS A 177 -13.56 -13.09 -7.78
C LYS A 177 -13.08 -11.99 -6.82
N PHE A 178 -13.93 -10.98 -6.62
CA PHE A 178 -13.71 -9.97 -5.60
C PHE A 178 -13.91 -10.53 -4.20
N ILE A 179 -13.12 -10.03 -3.25
CA ILE A 179 -13.33 -10.22 -1.82
C ILE A 179 -13.86 -8.89 -1.26
N PRO A 180 -14.86 -8.89 -0.37
CA PRO A 180 -15.25 -7.67 0.34
C PRO A 180 -14.03 -7.02 1.01
N PHE A 181 -13.70 -5.82 0.55
CA PHE A 181 -12.51 -5.09 1.00
C PHE A 181 -12.95 -3.72 1.53
N ARG A 182 -12.63 -3.44 2.79
CA ARG A 182 -12.92 -2.17 3.47
C ARG A 182 -11.71 -1.78 4.28
N ILE A 183 -11.42 -0.48 4.34
CA ILE A 183 -10.39 0.02 5.24
C ILE A 183 -10.72 -0.37 6.68
N SER A 184 -9.73 -0.82 7.45
CA SER A 184 -9.94 -1.02 8.88
C SER A 184 -9.76 0.29 9.66
N PRO A 185 -10.38 0.45 10.83
CA PRO A 185 -10.20 1.66 11.63
C PRO A 185 -8.74 1.92 12.02
N LEU A 186 -7.94 0.87 12.21
CA LEU A 186 -6.52 0.99 12.50
C LEU A 186 -5.77 1.60 11.32
N VAL A 187 -6.03 1.10 10.12
CA VAL A 187 -5.41 1.57 8.87
C VAL A 187 -5.85 3.01 8.56
N ALA A 188 -7.13 3.32 8.78
CA ALA A 188 -7.65 4.68 8.63
C ALA A 188 -6.98 5.66 9.61
N ALA A 189 -6.80 5.27 10.87
CA ALA A 189 -6.09 6.08 11.86
C ALA A 189 -4.64 6.33 11.45
N TYR A 190 -3.93 5.26 11.06
CA TYR A 190 -2.56 5.34 10.59
C TYR A 190 -2.43 6.30 9.41
N LEU A 191 -3.23 6.12 8.35
CA LEU A 191 -3.17 6.94 7.14
C LEU A 191 -3.52 8.40 7.44
N ALA A 192 -4.53 8.65 8.27
CA ALA A 192 -4.91 10.01 8.64
C ALA A 192 -3.75 10.75 9.32
N TYR A 193 -3.15 10.15 10.35
CA TYR A 193 -2.03 10.75 11.06
C TYR A 193 -0.77 10.86 10.20
N GLU A 194 -0.46 9.86 9.37
CA GLU A 194 0.69 9.91 8.47
C GLU A 194 0.59 11.08 7.49
N LEU A 195 -0.58 11.30 6.90
CA LEU A 195 -0.83 12.44 6.02
C LEU A 195 -0.73 13.77 6.77
N HIS A 196 -1.33 13.86 7.96
CA HIS A 196 -1.27 15.07 8.78
C HIS A 196 0.17 15.46 9.15
N LEU A 197 0.93 14.50 9.69
CA LEU A 197 2.32 14.70 10.10
C LEU A 197 3.25 14.91 8.89
N GLY A 198 2.84 14.43 7.70
CA GLY A 198 3.43 14.77 6.41
C GLY A 198 3.11 16.19 5.90
N GLY A 199 2.35 16.98 6.66
CA GLY A 199 2.02 18.37 6.34
C GLY A 199 0.77 18.55 5.46
N ILE A 200 -0.03 17.50 5.25
CA ILE A 200 -1.30 17.60 4.53
C ILE A 200 -2.32 18.28 5.43
N GLY A 201 -2.87 19.42 4.97
CA GLY A 201 -3.91 20.15 5.69
C GLY A 201 -5.23 19.37 5.75
N ASP A 202 -6.04 19.63 6.78
CA ASP A 202 -7.27 18.89 7.10
C ASP A 202 -8.24 18.74 5.91
N ASN A 203 -8.40 19.79 5.11
CA ASN A 203 -9.28 19.75 3.94
C ASN A 203 -8.73 18.89 2.80
N ALA A 204 -7.41 18.93 2.58
CA ALA A 204 -6.73 18.15 1.55
C ALA A 204 -6.62 16.66 1.94
N GLN A 205 -6.63 16.37 3.24
CA GLN A 205 -6.66 15.00 3.74
C GLN A 205 -7.88 14.25 3.22
N LEU A 206 -9.06 14.87 3.20
CA LEU A 206 -10.29 14.21 2.74
C LEU A 206 -10.28 13.82 1.26
N THR A 207 -9.40 14.42 0.46
CA THR A 207 -9.30 14.16 -0.99
C THR A 207 -7.97 13.51 -1.37
N HIS A 208 -7.17 13.07 -0.40
CA HIS A 208 -5.88 12.45 -0.69
C HIS A 208 -6.07 11.13 -1.45
N GLU A 209 -5.23 10.87 -2.44
CA GLU A 209 -5.42 9.75 -3.37
C GLU A 209 -5.30 8.36 -2.70
N ASP A 210 -4.56 8.26 -1.60
CA ASP A 210 -4.39 7.00 -0.87
C ASP A 210 -5.72 6.46 -0.30
N TRP A 211 -6.68 7.32 0.02
CA TRP A 211 -8.01 6.87 0.45
C TRP A 211 -8.75 6.13 -0.66
N GLN A 212 -8.50 6.49 -1.92
CA GLN A 212 -9.12 5.85 -3.07
C GLN A 212 -8.60 4.43 -3.31
N LEU A 213 -7.47 4.03 -2.70
CA LEU A 213 -7.05 2.63 -2.67
C LEU A 213 -8.09 1.75 -1.96
N PHE A 214 -8.90 2.34 -1.09
CA PHE A 214 -10.00 1.70 -0.36
C PHE A 214 -11.38 2.04 -0.92
N GLY A 215 -11.44 2.70 -2.08
CA GLY A 215 -12.69 3.05 -2.74
C GLY A 215 -13.43 4.21 -2.08
N LEU A 216 -12.77 4.97 -1.21
CA LEU A 216 -13.38 6.05 -0.44
C LEU A 216 -13.35 7.36 -1.22
N ALA A 217 -14.52 7.98 -1.37
CA ALA A 217 -14.65 9.37 -1.79
C ALA A 217 -14.52 10.33 -0.59
N ARG A 218 -14.53 11.64 -0.85
CA ARG A 218 -14.37 12.68 0.18
C ARG A 218 -15.31 12.49 1.37
N GLU A 219 -16.56 12.19 1.08
CA GLU A 219 -17.62 12.02 2.05
C GLU A 219 -17.39 10.75 2.89
N ASP A 220 -16.94 9.67 2.26
CA ASP A 220 -16.60 8.42 2.98
C ASP A 220 -15.40 8.64 3.91
N VAL A 221 -14.39 9.38 3.47
CA VAL A 221 -13.23 9.73 4.31
C VAL A 221 -13.68 10.57 5.51
N LEU A 222 -14.57 11.54 5.32
CA LEU A 222 -15.12 12.32 6.42
C LEU A 222 -15.84 11.43 7.44
N GLU A 223 -16.61 10.45 6.98
CA GLU A 223 -17.27 9.49 7.88
C GLU A 223 -16.26 8.60 8.63
N GLU A 224 -15.17 8.18 7.99
CA GLU A 224 -14.07 7.49 8.69
C GLU A 224 -13.40 8.38 9.73
N ILE A 225 -13.10 9.64 9.42
CA ILE A 225 -12.53 10.59 10.39
C ILE A 225 -13.48 10.82 11.58
N LYS A 226 -14.79 10.92 11.35
CA LYS A 226 -15.79 10.97 12.44
C LYS A 226 -15.76 9.70 13.28
N ARG A 227 -15.67 8.51 12.67
CA ARG A 227 -15.52 7.24 13.41
C ARG A 227 -14.27 7.21 14.27
N LEU A 228 -13.13 7.73 13.78
CA LEU A 228 -11.90 7.86 14.58
C LEU A 228 -12.07 8.83 15.74
N SER A 229 -12.84 9.91 15.54
CA SER A 229 -13.15 10.85 16.60
C SER A 229 -13.97 10.22 17.73
N LEU A 230 -14.96 9.39 17.39
CA LEU A 230 -15.75 8.63 18.38
C LEU A 230 -14.90 7.64 19.19
N LYS A 231 -13.80 7.14 18.61
CA LYS A 231 -12.80 6.32 19.32
C LYS A 231 -11.82 7.14 20.16
N GLY A 232 -11.99 8.46 20.19
CA GLY A 232 -11.13 9.37 20.94
C GLY A 232 -9.72 9.48 20.39
N LEU A 233 -9.48 9.13 19.12
CA LEU A 233 -8.14 9.26 18.50
C LEU A 233 -7.86 10.69 18.03
N LEU A 234 -8.90 11.44 17.67
CA LEU A 234 -8.81 12.82 17.19
C LEU A 234 -10.12 13.55 17.52
N ILE A 235 -10.16 14.87 17.29
CA ILE A 235 -11.40 15.65 17.37
C ILE A 235 -11.63 16.27 16.00
N VAL A 236 -12.79 16.01 15.40
CA VAL A 236 -13.17 16.59 14.11
C VAL A 236 -14.33 17.57 14.31
N GLN A 237 -14.21 18.73 13.66
CA GLN A 237 -15.27 19.72 13.55
C GLN A 237 -15.48 19.99 12.06
N ALA A 238 -16.71 19.79 11.59
CA ALA A 238 -17.09 20.02 10.20
C ALA A 238 -18.28 20.99 10.15
N ALA A 239 -18.14 22.07 9.37
CA ALA A 239 -19.19 23.06 9.14
C ALA A 239 -19.18 23.47 7.66
N GLY A 240 -20.22 23.05 6.92
CA GLY A 240 -20.23 23.16 5.46
C GLY A 240 -19.03 22.43 4.85
N ASP A 241 -18.27 23.13 4.00
CA ASP A 241 -17.07 22.60 3.36
C ASP A 241 -15.79 22.74 4.21
N VAL A 242 -15.88 23.40 5.37
CA VAL A 242 -14.72 23.61 6.24
C VAL A 242 -14.63 22.49 7.26
N ILE A 243 -13.46 21.83 7.27
CA ILE A 243 -13.09 20.84 8.29
C ILE A 243 -11.90 21.36 9.09
N ARG A 244 -11.94 21.10 10.40
CA ARG A 244 -10.82 21.27 11.32
C ARG A 244 -10.64 19.99 12.12
N ILE A 245 -9.41 19.50 12.17
CA ILE A 245 -9.05 18.29 12.91
C ILE A 245 -8.02 18.66 13.97
N SER A 246 -8.30 18.30 15.21
CA SER A 246 -7.36 18.39 16.31
C SER A 246 -6.79 17.00 16.60
N TRP A 247 -5.48 16.88 16.46
CA TRP A 247 -4.72 15.64 16.56
C TRP A 247 -4.22 15.47 17.99
N LYS A 248 -4.34 14.25 18.55
CA LYS A 248 -3.95 13.98 19.94
C LYS A 248 -2.50 13.52 20.07
N GLN A 249 -2.01 12.79 19.07
CA GLN A 249 -0.63 12.30 19.05
C GLN A 249 0.27 13.29 18.34
N GLN A 250 1.50 13.44 18.84
CA GLN A 250 2.47 14.41 18.33
C GLN A 250 3.32 13.83 17.18
N ASP A 251 3.47 12.51 17.14
CA ASP A 251 4.24 11.78 16.15
C ASP A 251 3.61 10.41 15.83
N MET A 252 4.18 9.73 14.84
CA MET A 252 3.69 8.42 14.38
C MET A 252 4.02 7.31 15.39
N GLU A 253 5.10 7.45 16.14
CA GLU A 253 5.51 6.54 17.20
C GLU A 253 4.45 6.46 18.30
N ALA A 254 4.03 7.59 18.86
CA ALA A 254 2.98 7.68 19.86
C ALA A 254 1.64 7.13 19.36
N LEU A 255 1.30 7.39 18.09
CA LEU A 255 0.13 6.76 17.47
C LEU A 255 0.26 5.24 17.42
N CYS A 256 1.39 4.71 16.96
CA CYS A 256 1.60 3.26 16.89
C CYS A 256 1.47 2.62 18.28
N ASP A 257 2.01 3.27 19.31
CA ASP A 257 1.92 2.79 20.69
C ASP A 257 0.45 2.73 21.17
N VAL A 258 -0.38 3.72 20.82
CA VAL A 258 -1.83 3.69 21.09
C VAL A 258 -2.55 2.59 20.29
N LEU A 259 -2.23 2.43 19.01
CA LEU A 259 -2.86 1.43 18.12
C LEU A 259 -2.54 0.00 18.53
N THR A 260 -1.40 -0.25 19.19
CA THR A 260 -1.02 -1.58 19.70
C THR A 260 -1.65 -1.95 21.04
N GLN A 261 -2.27 -0.98 21.74
CA GLN A 261 -2.95 -1.19 23.02
C GLN A 261 -4.49 -1.32 22.88
N SER A 262 -5.01 -1.13 21.66
CA SER A 262 -6.44 -1.04 21.35
C SER A 262 -7.09 -2.38 21.02
#